data_AF-A0A223KPK3-F1
#
_entry.id   AF-A0A223KPK3-F1
#
_cell.length_a   1.000
_cell.length_b   1.000
_cell.length_c   1.000
_cell.angle_alpha   90.00
_cell.angle_beta   90.00
_cell.angle_gamma   90.00
#
_symmetry.space_group_name_H-M   'P 1'
#
loop_
_entity.id
_entity.type
_entity.pdbx_description
1 polymer ?
#
loop_
_entity_poly.entity_id
_entity_poly.type
_entity_poly.pdbx_seq_one_letter_code
_entity_poly.pdbx_strand_id
1 'polypeptide(L)'
;MGELIIEIIFLLPLYGILIWTYFAPKESALLLQRWKYKEEPELSENYIRYIKFASISSIVVITFVTVAIIVTSPFIRLLLLFMVIVYFIMAGHKFLKSLE
;
A
#
# COMPACT_ATOMS: atom_id res chain seq x y z
N MET A 1 -6.61 -11.87 22.38
CA MET A 1 -5.12 -11.76 22.32
C MET A 1 -4.51 -12.62 21.21
N GLY A 2 -4.86 -13.91 21.08
CA GLY A 2 -4.35 -14.76 19.98
C GLY A 2 -4.71 -14.26 18.58
N GLU A 3 -5.92 -13.73 18.39
CA GLU A 3 -6.38 -13.14 17.12
C GLU A 3 -5.48 -12.00 16.63
N LEU A 4 -5.12 -11.06 17.52
CA LEU A 4 -4.22 -9.94 17.21
C LEU A 4 -2.83 -10.41 16.75
N ILE A 5 -2.31 -11.48 17.35
CA ILE A 5 -1.00 -12.03 16.99
C ILE A 5 -1.05 -12.60 15.57
N ILE A 6 -2.11 -13.35 15.25
CA ILE A 6 -2.32 -13.93 13.92
C ILE A 6 -2.45 -12.80 12.88
N GLU A 7 -3.26 -11.78 13.16
CA GLU A 7 -3.44 -10.62 12.28
C GLU A 7 -2.11 -9.91 11.98
N ILE A 8 -1.28 -9.65 13.00
CA ILE A 8 0.04 -9.00 12.83
C ILE A 8 0.96 -9.88 12.00
N ILE A 9 0.99 -11.20 12.22
CA ILE A 9 1.81 -12.13 11.46
C ILE A 9 1.43 -12.10 9.98
N PHE A 10 0.14 -12.02 9.65
CA PHE A 10 -0.31 -11.90 8.25
C PHE A 10 0.01 -10.54 7.62
N LEU A 11 0.10 -9.48 8.41
CA LEU A 11 0.47 -8.15 7.91
C LEU A 11 1.97 -8.04 7.59
N LEU A 12 2.84 -8.78 8.27
CA LEU A 12 4.30 -8.69 8.04
C LEU A 12 4.72 -9.02 6.59
N PRO A 13 4.27 -10.12 5.96
CA PRO A 13 4.53 -10.37 4.54
C PRO A 13 4.00 -9.26 3.63
N LEU A 14 2.83 -8.68 3.97
CA LEU A 14 2.25 -7.60 3.19
C LEU A 14 3.13 -6.35 3.21
N TYR A 15 3.66 -5.96 4.38
CA TYR A 15 4.67 -4.89 4.46
C TYR A 15 5.92 -5.22 3.64
N GLY A 16 6.43 -6.45 3.75
CA GLY A 16 7.59 -6.89 2.98
C GLY A 16 7.38 -6.74 1.47
N ILE A 17 6.23 -7.19 0.96
CA ILE A 17 5.87 -7.07 -0.45
C ILE A 17 5.75 -5.60 -0.86
N LEU A 18 5.12 -4.74 -0.06
CA LEU A 18 4.95 -3.33 -0.38
C LEU A 18 6.28 -2.57 -0.40
N ILE A 19 7.16 -2.85 0.57
CA ILE A 19 8.52 -2.28 0.62
C ILE A 19 9.31 -2.74 -0.59
N TRP A 20 9.27 -4.03 -0.92
CA TRP A 20 9.96 -4.56 -2.10
C TRP A 20 9.41 -3.96 -3.39
N THR A 21 8.08 -3.79 -3.51
CA THR A 21 7.42 -3.15 -4.65
C THR A 21 7.87 -1.70 -4.84
N TYR A 22 8.17 -0.99 -3.76
CA TYR A 22 8.72 0.36 -3.85
C TYR A 22 10.15 0.39 -4.42
N PHE A 23 11.01 -0.54 -4.00
CA PHE A 23 12.42 -0.59 -4.43
C PHE A 23 12.61 -1.24 -5.81
N ALA A 24 11.83 -2.27 -6.12
CA ALA A 24 11.90 -3.06 -7.35
C ALA A 24 10.52 -3.10 -8.07
N PRO A 25 9.97 -1.93 -8.49
CA PRO A 25 8.60 -1.83 -8.99
C PRO A 25 8.36 -2.60 -10.29
N LYS A 26 9.39 -2.74 -11.14
CA LYS A 26 9.27 -3.49 -12.40
C LYS A 26 9.15 -4.98 -12.11
N GLU A 27 10.05 -5.50 -11.29
CA GLU A 27 10.12 -6.90 -10.90
C GLU A 27 8.85 -7.33 -10.15
N SER A 28 8.38 -6.49 -9.21
CA SER A 28 7.17 -6.76 -8.45
C SER A 28 5.91 -6.72 -9.31
N ALA A 29 5.81 -5.80 -10.27
CA ALA A 29 4.66 -5.72 -11.17
C ALA A 29 4.52 -6.96 -12.06
N LEU A 30 5.67 -7.52 -12.47
CA LEU A 30 5.72 -8.65 -13.39
C LEU A 30 5.71 -10.00 -12.69
N LEU A 31 5.94 -10.09 -11.38
CA LEU A 31 6.08 -11.35 -10.64
C LEU A 31 4.99 -12.38 -10.97
N LEU A 32 3.71 -11.97 -10.96
CA LEU A 32 2.57 -12.85 -11.23
C LEU A 32 2.05 -12.76 -12.66
N GLN A 33 2.70 -11.97 -13.52
CA GLN A 33 2.25 -11.71 -14.89
C GLN A 33 3.27 -12.17 -15.94
N ARG A 34 4.51 -12.50 -15.55
CA ARG A 34 5.59 -12.96 -16.47
C ARG A 34 5.16 -14.11 -17.38
N TRP A 35 4.36 -15.05 -16.89
CA TRP A 35 3.89 -16.21 -17.65
C TRP A 35 2.84 -15.89 -18.72
N LYS A 36 2.23 -14.70 -18.67
CA LYS A 36 1.18 -14.27 -19.60
C LYS A 36 1.75 -13.75 -20.92
N TYR A 37 2.98 -13.26 -20.91
CA TYR A 37 3.58 -12.56 -22.04
C TYR A 37 4.61 -13.46 -22.74
N LYS A 38 4.67 -13.37 -24.07
CA LYS A 38 5.67 -14.08 -24.89
C LYS A 38 7.06 -13.46 -24.75
N GLU A 39 7.13 -12.17 -24.45
CA GLU A 39 8.33 -11.37 -24.27
C GLU A 39 8.18 -10.50 -23.00
N GLU A 40 9.30 -10.01 -22.45
CA GLU A 40 9.25 -9.19 -21.23
C GLU A 40 8.57 -7.85 -21.52
N PRO A 41 7.42 -7.54 -20.89
CA PRO A 41 6.65 -6.35 -21.22
C PRO A 41 7.35 -5.09 -20.72
N GLU A 42 7.43 -4.08 -21.59
CA GLU A 42 7.93 -2.76 -21.22
C GLU A 42 6.88 -1.99 -20.40
N LEU A 43 7.24 -1.62 -19.18
CA LEU A 43 6.37 -0.84 -18.30
C LEU A 43 6.59 0.65 -18.51
N SER A 44 5.49 1.41 -18.68
CA SER A 44 5.57 2.86 -18.81
C SER A 44 6.07 3.53 -17.52
N GLU A 45 6.75 4.67 -17.66
CA GLU A 45 7.25 5.43 -16.51
C GLU A 45 6.13 5.87 -15.57
N ASN A 46 4.97 6.25 -16.13
CA ASN A 46 3.79 6.62 -15.35
C ASN A 46 3.25 5.45 -14.53
N TYR A 47 3.28 4.23 -15.08
CA TYR A 47 2.89 3.03 -14.35
C TYR A 47 3.86 2.72 -13.21
N ILE A 48 5.17 2.84 -13.44
CA ILE A 48 6.18 2.67 -12.40
C ILE A 48 6.01 3.71 -11.29
N ARG A 49 5.74 4.98 -11.65
CA ARG A 49 5.48 6.06 -10.70
C ARG A 49 4.21 5.79 -9.88
N TYR A 50 3.14 5.32 -10.53
CA TYR A 50 1.91 4.91 -9.86
C TYR A 50 2.16 3.79 -8.86
N ILE A 51 2.86 2.72 -9.24
CA ILE A 51 3.17 1.61 -8.35
C ILE A 51 3.93 2.08 -7.12
N LYS A 52 4.99 2.88 -7.30
CA LYS A 52 5.77 3.42 -6.18
C LYS A 52 4.91 4.26 -5.23
N PHE A 53 4.06 5.12 -5.79
CA PHE A 53 3.13 5.94 -5.00
C PHE A 53 2.10 5.09 -4.27
N ALA A 54 1.51 4.10 -4.94
CA ALA A 54 0.54 3.17 -4.38
C ALA A 54 1.16 2.32 -3.26
N SER A 55 2.41 1.88 -3.41
CA SER A 55 3.14 1.14 -2.36
C SER A 55 3.32 1.97 -1.09
N ILE A 56 3.84 3.21 -1.22
CA ILE A 56 3.99 4.11 -0.06
C ILE A 56 2.62 4.39 0.57
N SER A 57 1.63 4.72 -0.25
CA SER A 57 0.28 5.03 0.24
C SER A 57 -0.34 3.86 0.98
N SER A 58 -0.15 2.64 0.46
CA SER A 58 -0.63 1.41 1.11
C SER A 58 0.08 1.16 2.43
N ILE A 59 1.39 1.38 2.53
CA ILE A 59 2.15 1.26 3.79
C ILE A 59 1.57 2.20 4.85
N VAL A 60 1.31 3.46 4.51
CA VAL A 60 0.71 4.45 5.42
C VAL A 60 -0.66 3.99 5.88
N VAL A 61 -1.53 3.60 4.95
CA VAL A 61 -2.90 3.16 5.24
C VAL A 61 -2.91 1.91 6.12
N ILE A 62 -2.11 0.90 5.79
CA ILE A 62 -2.02 -0.34 6.57
C ILE A 62 -1.47 -0.05 7.97
N THR A 63 -0.56 0.92 8.13
CA THR A 63 -0.07 1.34 9.45
C THR A 63 -1.21 1.92 10.29
N PHE A 64 -2.01 2.84 9.74
CA PHE A 64 -3.16 3.39 10.44
C PHE A 64 -4.20 2.31 10.80
N VAL A 65 -4.47 1.38 9.88
CA VAL A 65 -5.38 0.26 10.13
C VAL A 65 -4.84 -0.65 11.25
N THR A 66 -3.54 -0.96 11.23
CA THR A 66 -2.89 -1.78 12.28
C THR A 66 -3.05 -1.12 13.65
N VAL A 67 -2.81 0.19 13.75
CA VAL A 67 -3.00 0.94 15.00
C VAL A 67 -4.47 0.94 15.42
N ALA A 68 -5.40 1.12 14.47
CA ALA A 68 -6.83 1.14 14.73
C ALA A 68 -7.37 -0.20 15.28
N ILE A 69 -6.78 -1.33 14.86
CA ILE A 69 -7.09 -2.67 15.37
C ILE A 69 -6.62 -2.81 16.84
N ILE A 70 -5.40 -2.37 17.15
CA ILE A 70 -4.81 -2.46 18.50
C ILE A 70 -5.56 -1.56 19.49
N VAL A 71 -5.98 -0.36 19.07
CA VAL A 71 -6.67 0.59 19.93
C VAL A 71 -8.10 0.11 20.22
N THR A 72 -8.39 -0.08 21.51
CA THR A 72 -9.72 -0.53 21.98
C THR A 72 -10.76 0.60 21.99
N SER A 73 -10.34 1.86 22.16
CA SER A 73 -11.26 3.00 22.23
C SER A 73 -11.95 3.26 20.87
N PRO A 74 -13.30 3.22 20.81
CA PRO A 74 -14.03 3.38 19.56
C PRO A 74 -13.90 4.79 18.97
N PHE A 75 -13.80 5.81 19.83
CA PHE A 75 -13.62 7.21 19.39
C PHE A 75 -12.27 7.41 18.68
N ILE A 76 -11.19 6.88 19.25
CA ILE A 76 -9.86 6.97 18.64
C ILE A 76 -9.83 6.18 17.34
N ARG A 77 -10.44 4.98 17.31
CA ARG A 77 -10.55 4.18 16.10
C ARG A 77 -11.25 4.94 14.96
N LEU A 78 -12.37 5.59 15.26
CA LEU A 78 -13.11 6.40 14.28
C LEU A 78 -12.30 7.60 13.79
N LEU A 79 -11.55 8.26 14.68
CA LEU A 79 -10.64 9.34 14.32
C LEU A 79 -9.53 8.85 13.37
N LEU A 80 -8.91 7.70 13.64
CA LEU A 80 -7.88 7.12 12.77
C LEU A 80 -8.44 6.78 11.38
N LEU A 81 -9.66 6.22 11.31
CA LEU A 81 -10.32 5.96 10.03
C LEU A 81 -10.63 7.26 9.26
N PHE A 82 -11.04 8.31 9.97
CA PHE A 82 -11.23 9.62 9.36
C PHE A 82 -9.91 10.19 8.81
N MET A 83 -8.80 10.05 9.55
CA MET A 83 -7.48 10.46 9.06
C MET A 83 -7.07 9.70 7.79
N VAL A 84 -7.41 8.42 7.67
CA VAL A 84 -7.15 7.63 6.44
C VAL A 84 -7.94 8.20 5.26
N ILE A 85 -9.21 8.57 5.44
CA ILE A 85 -10.03 9.18 4.39
C ILE A 85 -9.42 10.51 3.94
N VAL A 86 -9.07 11.38 4.89
CA VAL A 86 -8.44 12.67 4.61
C VAL A 86 -7.10 12.48 3.90
N TYR A 87 -6.30 11.50 4.34
CA TYR A 87 -5.05 11.12 3.68
C TYR A 87 -5.27 10.73 2.23
N PHE A 88 -6.26 9.89 1.91
CA PHE A 88 -6.56 9.50 0.53
C PHE A 88 -6.92 10.70 -0.36
N ILE A 89 -7.71 11.64 0.16
CA ILE A 89 -8.09 12.86 -0.58
C ILE A 89 -6.83 13.69 -0.90
N MET A 90 -5.98 13.95 0.10
CA MET A 90 -4.76 14.74 -0.06
C MET A 90 -3.73 14.04 -0.95
N ALA A 91 -3.51 12.75 -0.73
CA ALA A 91 -2.55 11.95 -1.46
C ALA A 91 -2.97 11.80 -2.93
N GLY A 92 -4.26 11.54 -3.19
CA GLY A 92 -4.82 11.46 -4.53
C GLY A 92 -4.69 12.78 -5.29
N HIS A 93 -5.04 13.90 -4.66
CA HIS A 93 -4.87 15.23 -5.27
C HIS A 93 -3.40 15.52 -5.60
N LYS A 94 -2.47 15.22 -4.68
CA LYS A 94 -1.02 15.40 -4.92
C LYS A 94 -0.50 14.51 -6.04
N PHE A 95 -0.99 13.27 -6.13
CA PHE A 95 -0.59 12.33 -7.16
C PHE A 95 -1.06 12.75 -8.55
N LEU A 96 -2.32 13.17 -8.69
CA LEU A 96 -2.86 13.67 -9.96
C LEU A 96 -2.05 14.84 -10.49
N LYS A 97 -1.72 15.80 -9.62
CA LYS A 97 -0.86 16.94 -9.97
C LYS A 97 0.58 16.52 -10.36
N SER A 98 1.03 15.33 -9.97
CA SER A 98 2.35 14.82 -10.35
C SER A 98 2.37 14.10 -11.71
N LEU A 99 1.20 13.91 -12.32
CA LEU A 99 1.03 13.30 -13.65
C LEU A 99 0.80 14.34 -14.76
N GLU A 100 0.41 15.56 -14.38
CA GLU A 100 0.36 16.76 -15.25
C GLU A 100 1.77 17.33 -15.49
#